data_AF-A0A963LBC6-F1
#
_entry.id   AF-A0A963LBC6-F1
#
_cell.length_a   1.000
_cell.length_b   1.000
_cell.length_c   1.000
_cell.angle_alpha   90.00
_cell.angle_beta   90.00
_cell.angle_gamma   90.00
#
_symmetry.space_group_name_H-M   'P 1'
#
loop_
_entity.id
_entity.type
_entity.pdbx_description
1 polymer ?
#
loop_
_entity_poly.entity_id
_entity_poly.type
_entity_poly.pdbx_seq_one_letter_code
_entity_poly.pdbx_strand_id
1 'polypeptide(L)'
;GLPVPPTRFVAPEAFELALEELVASASARAALGAAAAQFVRTQWSTGAVAARLLRILRGDVPPAWWLDPAGISYLAGCGLTEDVARARVRRLIEHAGLDALQLSDKPRLAAAFASWARAPAVVDAAADRLAVP
;
A
#
# COMPACT_ATOMS: atom_id res chain seq x y z
N GLY A 1 5.79 -12.78 -1.85
CA GLY A 1 4.47 -12.53 -1.24
C GLY A 1 3.38 -13.23 -2.02
N LEU A 2 2.23 -13.50 -1.39
CA LEU A 2 1.06 -14.04 -2.09
C LEU A 2 0.49 -13.01 -3.07
N PRO A 3 -0.15 -13.47 -4.16
CA PRO A 3 -0.69 -12.55 -5.15
C PRO A 3 -1.89 -11.79 -4.55
N VAL A 4 -2.03 -10.53 -4.96
CA VAL A 4 -3.14 -9.63 -4.59
C VAL A 4 -4.18 -9.58 -5.70
N PRO A 5 -5.48 -9.40 -5.37
CA PRO A 5 -6.52 -9.38 -6.37
C PRO A 5 -6.37 -8.17 -7.30
N PRO A 6 -6.69 -8.31 -8.59
CA PRO A 6 -6.76 -7.18 -9.51
C PRO A 6 -7.61 -6.05 -8.92
N THR A 7 -6.95 -4.92 -8.67
CA THR A 7 -7.53 -3.76 -7.99
C THR A 7 -6.96 -2.50 -8.64
N ARG A 8 -7.79 -1.47 -8.80
CA ARG A 8 -7.32 -0.15 -9.21
C ARG A 8 -6.78 0.59 -7.97
N PHE A 9 -5.47 0.56 -7.76
CA PHE A 9 -4.82 1.30 -6.68
C PHE A 9 -4.64 2.76 -7.07
N VAL A 10 -4.97 3.66 -6.14
CA VAL A 10 -4.90 5.11 -6.34
C VAL A 10 -4.43 5.80 -5.06
N ALA A 11 -3.79 6.95 -5.22
CA ALA A 11 -3.55 7.85 -4.09
C ALA A 11 -4.90 8.38 -3.56
N PRO A 12 -5.02 8.68 -2.25
CA PRO A 12 -6.26 9.21 -1.67
C PRO A 12 -6.83 10.41 -2.43
N GLU A 13 -5.97 11.31 -2.89
CA GLU A 13 -6.33 12.55 -3.59
C GLU A 13 -6.88 12.29 -5.00
N ALA A 14 -6.52 11.15 -5.60
CA ALA A 14 -6.99 10.74 -6.92
C ALA A 14 -8.22 9.81 -6.86
N PHE A 15 -8.75 9.54 -5.66
CA PHE A 15 -9.83 8.57 -5.47
C PHE A 15 -11.09 8.94 -6.25
N GLU A 16 -11.55 10.19 -6.15
CA GLU A 16 -12.78 10.66 -6.81
C GLU A 16 -12.65 10.56 -8.33
N LEU A 17 -11.60 11.14 -8.90
CA LEU A 17 -11.33 11.08 -10.34
C LEU A 17 -11.27 9.64 -10.85
N ALA A 18 -10.53 8.77 -10.17
CA ALA A 18 -10.38 7.38 -10.58
C ALA A 18 -11.70 6.59 -10.49
N LEU A 19 -12.55 6.93 -9.53
CA LEU A 19 -13.88 6.37 -9.40
C LEU A 19 -14.78 6.85 -10.54
N GLU A 20 -14.79 8.15 -10.83
CA GLU A 20 -15.56 8.75 -11.94
C GLU A 20 -15.19 8.12 -13.28
N GLU A 21 -13.89 8.01 -13.59
CA GLU A 21 -13.41 7.34 -14.80
C GLU A 21 -13.87 5.88 -14.88
N LEU A 22 -13.82 5.16 -13.75
CA LEU A 22 -14.25 3.77 -13.70
C LEU A 22 -15.77 3.66 -13.88
N VAL A 23 -16.56 4.58 -13.33
CA VAL A 23 -18.02 4.66 -13.50
C VAL A 23 -18.41 5.09 -14.92
N ALA A 24 -17.62 5.93 -15.56
CA ALA A 24 -17.84 6.34 -16.95
C ALA A 24 -17.53 5.21 -17.95
N SER A 25 -16.59 4.30 -17.63
CA SER A 25 -16.14 3.25 -18.56
C SER A 25 -16.71 1.87 -18.24
N ALA A 26 -17.77 1.47 -18.95
CA ALA A 26 -18.37 0.15 -18.82
C ALA A 26 -17.39 -0.99 -19.16
N SER A 27 -16.54 -0.79 -20.18
CA SER A 27 -15.52 -1.76 -20.59
C SER A 27 -14.44 -1.94 -19.53
N ALA A 28 -13.97 -0.85 -18.90
CA ALA A 28 -13.00 -0.92 -17.81
C ALA A 28 -13.56 -1.67 -16.59
N ARG A 29 -14.83 -1.42 -16.21
CA ARG A 29 -15.49 -2.16 -15.13
C ARG A 29 -15.61 -3.65 -15.45
N ALA A 30 -16.05 -3.98 -16.67
CA ALA A 30 -16.20 -5.36 -17.10
C ALA A 30 -14.84 -6.09 -17.09
N ALA A 31 -13.79 -5.45 -17.59
CA ALA A 31 -12.43 -6.01 -17.60
C ALA A 31 -11.89 -6.22 -16.18
N LEU A 32 -11.96 -5.21 -15.31
CA LEU A 32 -11.49 -5.31 -13.93
C LEU A 32 -12.29 -6.37 -13.16
N GLY A 33 -13.61 -6.38 -13.31
CA GLY A 33 -14.51 -7.35 -12.68
C GLY A 33 -14.25 -8.79 -13.15
N ALA A 34 -14.05 -8.99 -14.46
CA ALA A 34 -13.71 -10.30 -15.01
C ALA A 34 -12.36 -10.81 -14.49
N ALA A 35 -11.35 -9.94 -14.43
CA ALA A 35 -10.04 -10.26 -13.88
C ALA A 35 -10.13 -10.61 -12.37
N ALA A 36 -10.84 -9.81 -11.59
CA ALA A 36 -11.06 -10.06 -10.17
C ALA A 36 -11.82 -11.37 -9.92
N ALA A 37 -12.88 -11.63 -10.68
CA ALA A 37 -13.64 -12.87 -10.58
C ALA A 37 -12.79 -14.10 -10.96
N GLN A 38 -11.96 -13.99 -12.00
CA GLN A 38 -11.02 -15.05 -12.39
C GLN A 38 -9.98 -15.29 -11.30
N PHE A 39 -9.45 -14.22 -10.70
CA PHE A 39 -8.52 -14.31 -9.59
C PHE A 39 -9.15 -15.03 -8.40
N VAL A 40 -10.39 -14.69 -8.02
CA VAL A 40 -11.08 -15.38 -6.92
C VAL A 40 -11.28 -16.86 -7.23
N ARG A 41 -11.72 -17.21 -8.43
CA ARG A 41 -11.94 -18.62 -8.81
C ARG A 41 -10.66 -19.45 -8.85
N THR A 42 -9.51 -18.84 -9.16
CA THR A 42 -8.26 -19.57 -9.40
C THR A 42 -7.30 -19.50 -8.22
N GLN A 43 -7.11 -18.31 -7.65
CA GLN A 43 -6.16 -18.06 -6.57
C GLN A 43 -6.84 -18.17 -5.22
N TRP A 44 -8.04 -17.60 -5.04
CA TRP A 44 -8.72 -17.50 -3.74
C TRP A 44 -9.97 -18.40 -3.63
N SER A 45 -10.04 -19.48 -4.40
CA SER A 45 -11.09 -20.46 -4.21
C SER A 45 -10.92 -21.17 -2.86
N THR A 46 -12.01 -21.66 -2.29
CA THR A 46 -11.97 -22.41 -1.02
C THR A 46 -10.95 -23.54 -1.07
N GLY A 47 -10.88 -24.26 -2.19
CA GLY A 47 -9.89 -25.32 -2.41
C GLY A 47 -8.45 -24.79 -2.43
N ALA A 48 -8.18 -23.69 -3.15
CA ALA A 48 -6.84 -23.10 -3.20
C ALA A 48 -6.39 -22.53 -1.85
N VAL A 49 -7.30 -21.98 -1.05
CA VAL A 49 -7.02 -21.51 0.32
C VAL A 49 -6.76 -22.70 1.25
N ALA A 50 -7.62 -23.71 1.25
CA ALA A 50 -7.46 -24.91 2.07
C ALA A 50 -6.16 -25.66 1.77
N ALA A 51 -5.80 -25.78 0.49
CA ALA A 51 -4.53 -26.37 0.07
C ALA A 51 -3.33 -25.61 0.64
N ARG A 52 -3.37 -24.27 0.65
CA ARG A 52 -2.30 -23.45 1.26
C ARG A 52 -2.20 -23.64 2.77
N LEU A 53 -3.34 -23.69 3.47
CA LEU A 53 -3.36 -23.97 4.90
C LEU A 53 -2.81 -25.37 5.23
N LEU A 54 -3.15 -26.41 4.45
CA LEU A 54 -2.61 -27.75 4.63
C LEU A 54 -1.08 -27.81 4.47
N ARG A 55 -0.53 -27.04 3.51
CA ARG A 55 0.92 -26.91 3.35
C ARG A 55 1.58 -26.32 4.59
N ILE A 56 0.98 -25.29 5.17
CA ILE A 56 1.45 -24.67 6.43
C ILE A 56 1.43 -25.68 7.58
N LEU A 57 0.31 -26.39 7.76
CA LEU A 57 0.16 -27.38 8.84
C LEU A 57 1.15 -28.55 8.72
N ARG A 58 1.61 -28.86 7.51
CA ARG A 58 2.61 -29.89 7.23
C ARG A 58 4.06 -29.40 7.30
N GLY A 59 4.27 -28.11 7.56
CA GLY A 59 5.61 -27.50 7.55
C GLY A 59 6.20 -27.28 6.15
N ASP A 60 5.43 -27.50 5.08
CA ASP A 60 5.86 -27.27 3.69
C ASP A 60 5.45 -25.86 3.23
N VAL A 61 5.99 -24.82 3.89
CA VAL A 61 5.69 -23.43 3.54
C VAL A 61 6.66 -22.94 2.46
N PRO A 62 6.18 -22.56 1.26
CA PRO A 62 7.04 -21.99 0.23
C PRO A 62 7.82 -20.77 0.71
N PRO A 63 9.14 -20.68 0.46
CA PRO A 63 9.95 -19.49 0.76
C PRO A 63 9.33 -18.19 0.22
N ALA A 64 8.72 -18.24 -0.96
CA ALA A 64 8.10 -17.09 -1.60
C ALA A 64 6.85 -16.54 -0.89
N TRP A 65 6.25 -17.28 0.06
CA TRP A 65 5.13 -16.77 0.86
C TRP A 65 5.59 -15.89 2.00
N TRP A 66 6.82 -16.07 2.44
CA TRP A 66 7.39 -15.25 3.48
C TRP A 66 7.66 -13.84 2.96
N LEU A 67 7.54 -12.89 3.87
CA LEU A 67 7.90 -11.50 3.69
C LEU A 67 8.80 -11.16 4.87
N ASP A 68 9.96 -10.56 4.62
CA ASP A 68 10.81 -10.02 5.68
C ASP A 68 10.29 -8.61 6.08
N PRO A 69 9.73 -8.44 7.29
CA PRO A 69 9.23 -7.14 7.72
C PRO A 69 10.33 -6.09 7.82
N ALA A 70 11.59 -6.49 8.06
CA ALA A 70 12.70 -5.56 8.12
C ALA A 70 12.95 -4.87 6.76
N GLY A 71 12.54 -5.51 5.66
CA GLY A 71 12.60 -5.01 4.30
C GLY A 71 11.59 -3.91 3.97
N ILE A 72 10.54 -3.72 4.77
CA ILE A 72 9.44 -2.79 4.47
C ILE A 72 9.85 -1.35 4.80
N SER A 73 9.74 -0.45 3.82
CA SER A 73 10.08 0.98 3.96
C SER A 73 8.91 1.93 3.73
N TYR A 74 7.68 1.40 3.63
CA TYR A 74 6.49 2.21 3.44
C TYR A 74 6.13 2.97 4.73
N LEU A 75 6.03 4.30 4.66
CA LEU A 75 5.88 5.18 5.83
C LEU A 75 4.52 5.85 5.94
N ALA A 76 3.82 6.03 4.81
CA ALA A 76 2.60 6.84 4.75
C ALA A 76 1.38 6.20 5.43
N GLY A 77 1.43 4.90 5.71
CA GLY A 77 0.33 4.17 6.35
C GLY A 77 -0.92 4.15 5.48
N CYS A 78 -2.11 4.18 6.09
CA CYS A 78 -3.37 4.23 5.36
C CYS A 78 -4.36 5.21 6.02
N GLY A 79 -5.31 5.70 5.23
CA GLY A 79 -6.42 6.54 5.73
C GLY A 79 -6.08 8.01 5.96
N LEU A 80 -4.86 8.46 5.64
CA LEU A 80 -4.44 9.87 5.69
C LEU A 80 -3.74 10.22 4.38
N THR A 81 -3.84 11.49 3.99
CA THR A 81 -2.95 12.04 2.97
C THR A 81 -1.50 11.99 3.47
N GLU A 82 -0.55 11.90 2.55
CA GLU A 82 0.86 11.79 2.93
C GLU A 82 1.32 13.00 3.75
N ASP A 83 0.86 14.20 3.41
CA ASP A 83 1.15 15.43 4.14
C ASP A 83 0.63 15.41 5.58
N VAL A 84 -0.59 14.93 5.80
CA VAL A 84 -1.17 14.82 7.14
C VAL A 84 -0.40 13.79 7.96
N ALA A 85 -0.08 12.63 7.38
CA ALA A 85 0.69 11.59 8.04
C ALA A 85 2.10 12.10 8.43
N ARG A 86 2.79 12.74 7.48
CA ARG A 86 4.12 13.35 7.68
C ARG A 86 4.10 14.42 8.75
N ALA A 87 3.12 15.33 8.73
CA ALA A 87 2.98 16.39 9.71
C ALA A 87 2.68 15.86 11.13
N ARG A 88 2.03 14.70 11.26
CA ARG A 88 1.82 14.05 12.57
C ARG A 88 3.12 13.46 13.10
N VAL A 89 3.88 12.74 12.26
CA VAL A 89 5.19 12.18 12.65
C VAL A 89 6.16 13.29 13.02
N ARG A 90 6.23 14.36 12.22
CA ARG A 90 7.07 15.54 12.52
C ARG A 90 6.75 16.13 13.89
N ARG A 91 5.47 16.40 14.17
CA ARG A 91 5.03 16.96 15.45
C ARG A 91 5.37 16.06 16.64
N LEU A 92 5.25 14.74 16.47
CA LEU A 92 5.63 13.77 17.50
C LEU A 92 7.13 13.84 17.82
N ILE A 93 7.97 13.90 16.78
CA ILE A 93 9.43 14.00 16.93
C ILE A 93 9.83 15.36 17.55
N GLU A 94 9.19 16.46 17.13
CA GLU A 94 9.46 17.79 17.67
C GLU A 94 9.08 17.90 19.15
N HIS A 95 7.99 17.25 19.56
CA HIS A 95 7.48 17.33 20.94
C HIS A 95 8.19 16.36 21.90
N ALA A 96 8.43 15.12 21.47
CA ALA A 96 8.85 14.02 22.34
C ALA A 96 10.17 13.36 21.90
N GLY A 97 10.84 13.89 20.88
CA GLY A 97 12.09 13.34 20.34
C GLY A 97 11.89 12.11 19.44
N LEU A 98 12.99 11.63 18.86
CA LEU A 98 12.95 10.48 17.93
C LEU A 98 12.54 9.17 18.63
N ASP A 99 12.90 9.00 19.90
CA ASP A 99 12.59 7.80 20.69
C ASP A 99 11.08 7.61 20.91
N ALA A 100 10.28 8.67 20.78
CA ALA A 100 8.82 8.59 20.83
C ALA A 100 8.22 7.71 19.71
N LEU A 101 8.96 7.45 18.62
CA LEU A 101 8.55 6.51 17.58
C LEU A 101 8.61 5.05 18.03
N GLN A 102 9.28 4.73 19.15
CA GLN A 102 9.46 3.36 19.65
C GLN A 102 10.14 2.43 18.63
N LEU A 103 11.17 2.96 17.95
CA LEU A 103 11.90 2.27 16.87
C LEU A 103 13.39 2.03 17.21
N SER A 104 13.75 1.97 18.49
CA SER A 104 15.15 1.78 18.92
C SER A 104 15.75 0.45 18.44
N ASP A 105 14.92 -0.59 18.29
CA ASP A 105 15.30 -1.88 17.72
C ASP A 105 15.31 -1.91 16.18
N LYS A 106 14.90 -0.81 15.52
CA LYS A 106 14.75 -0.68 14.06
C LYS A 106 15.39 0.63 13.57
N PRO A 107 16.72 0.79 13.71
CA PRO A 107 17.42 2.06 13.43
C PRO A 107 17.22 2.54 11.98
N ARG A 108 17.13 1.61 11.02
CA ARG A 108 16.85 1.94 9.61
C ARG A 108 15.48 2.58 9.42
N LEU A 109 14.46 2.07 10.12
CA LEU A 109 13.09 2.59 10.04
C LEU A 109 12.98 3.93 10.78
N ALA A 110 13.64 4.07 11.93
CA ALA A 110 13.73 5.34 12.64
C ALA A 110 14.34 6.45 11.77
N ALA A 111 15.44 6.15 11.07
CA ALA A 111 16.07 7.08 10.14
C ALA A 111 15.15 7.43 8.95
N ALA A 112 14.41 6.44 8.42
CA ALA A 112 13.45 6.65 7.35
C ALA A 112 12.33 7.62 7.75
N PHE A 113 11.72 7.42 8.92
CA PHE A 113 10.71 8.35 9.45
C PHE A 113 11.28 9.74 9.74
N ALA A 114 12.49 9.84 10.29
CA ALA A 114 13.13 11.13 10.56
C ALA A 114 13.40 11.92 9.28
N SER A 115 13.90 11.25 8.23
CA SER A 115 14.13 11.86 6.91
C SER A 115 12.82 12.28 6.27
N TRP A 116 11.84 11.38 6.24
CA TRP A 116 10.53 11.62 5.65
C TRP A 116 9.78 12.77 6.34
N ALA A 117 9.81 12.85 7.67
CA ALA A 117 9.19 13.94 8.44
C ALA A 117 9.82 15.32 8.19
N ARG A 118 11.10 15.38 7.80
CA ARG A 118 11.86 16.62 7.56
C ARG A 118 11.85 17.06 6.10
N ALA A 119 11.57 16.15 5.16
CA ALA A 119 11.46 16.50 3.77
C ALA A 119 10.32 17.53 3.56
N PRO A 120 10.53 18.55 2.70
CA PRO A 120 9.48 19.50 2.36
C PRO A 120 8.27 18.76 1.80
N ALA A 121 7.07 19.31 2.02
CA ALA A 121 5.87 18.79 1.38
C ALA A 121 6.12 18.72 -0.12
N VAL A 122 5.80 17.59 -0.74
CA VAL A 122 5.89 17.47 -2.19
C VAL A 122 4.74 18.32 -2.74
N VAL A 123 5.06 19.52 -3.19
CA VAL A 123 4.12 20.35 -3.94
C VAL A 123 3.92 19.65 -5.27
N ASP A 124 2.80 18.97 -5.43
CA ASP A 124 2.62 18.08 -6.57
C ASP A 124 2.46 18.90 -7.85
N ALA A 125 3.40 18.73 -8.78
CA ALA A 125 3.35 19.26 -10.15
C ALA A 125 2.36 18.47 -11.04
N ALA A 126 1.40 17.77 -10.43
CA ALA A 126 0.36 17.00 -11.09
C ALA A 126 -0.76 17.87 -11.71
N ALA A 127 -0.72 19.19 -11.53
CA ALA A 127 -1.56 20.12 -12.28
C ALA A 127 -1.09 20.30 -13.75
N ASP A 128 0.13 19.90 -14.10
CA ASP A 128 0.77 20.25 -15.38
C ASP A 128 0.89 19.09 -16.38
N ARG A 129 0.22 17.95 -16.13
CA ARG A 129 0.18 16.78 -17.05
C ARG A 129 -1.22 16.43 -17.56
N LEU A 130 -2.20 17.32 -17.34
CA LEU A 130 -3.54 17.21 -17.93
C LEU A 130 -3.68 17.88 -19.31
N ALA A 131 -2.57 18.36 -19.89
CA ALA A 131 -2.52 18.70 -21.31
C ALA A 131 -2.04 17.48 -22.10
N VAL A 132 -2.98 16.63 -22.52
CA VAL A 132 -2.76 15.67 -23.62
C VAL A 132 -3.62 16.16 -24.80
N PRO A 133 -3.07 16.28 -26.03
CA PRO A 133 -3.89 16.43 -27.22
C PRO A 133 -4.71 15.15 -27.51
#